data_AF-V5GBL3-F1
#
_entry.id   AF-V5GBL3-F1
#
_cell.length_a   1.000
_cell.length_b   1.000
_cell.length_c   1.000
_cell.angle_alpha   90.00
_cell.angle_beta   90.00
_cell.angle_gamma   90.00
#
_symmetry.space_group_name_H-M   'P 1'
#
loop_
_entity.id
_entity.type
_entity.pdbx_description
1 polymer ?
#
loop_
_entity_poly.entity_id
_entity_poly.type
_entity_poly.pdbx_seq_one_letter_code
_entity_poly.pdbx_strand_id
1 'polypeptide(L)'
;LYYFSSFRTDAMSSIISVFLNSLSIVAALLAVVFVCFKWRYQYWKRKNVPYIEPRIPFGSLGNPFTDPTGDKLVEIYKIARERGWKYCGIYAFVTPILLIVDVDLIKHILTKDFQHFSDRGIYTNEEVD
;
A
#
# COMPACT_ATOMS: atom_id res chain seq x y z
N LEU A 1 53.30 25.37 -0.66
CA LEU A 1 52.56 24.82 0.50
C LEU A 1 51.16 25.42 0.62
N TYR A 2 50.98 26.75 0.69
CA TYR A 2 49.66 27.41 0.76
C TYR A 2 48.69 27.08 -0.39
N TYR A 3 49.17 27.05 -1.64
CA TYR A 3 48.34 26.70 -2.78
C TYR A 3 47.78 25.28 -2.68
N PHE A 4 48.60 24.33 -2.23
CA PHE A 4 48.20 22.94 -2.04
C PHE A 4 47.20 22.77 -0.87
N SER A 5 47.36 23.54 0.22
CA SER A 5 46.39 23.52 1.32
C SER A 5 45.05 24.17 0.93
N SER A 6 45.06 25.27 0.18
CA SER A 6 43.84 25.92 -0.33
C SER A 6 43.09 25.01 -1.30
N PHE A 7 43.80 24.44 -2.28
CA PHE A 7 43.22 23.50 -3.23
C PHE A 7 42.56 22.30 -2.53
N ARG A 8 43.19 21.79 -1.45
CA ARG A 8 42.64 20.70 -0.64
C ARG A 8 41.38 21.09 0.12
N THR A 9 41.30 22.29 0.69
CA THR A 9 40.09 22.77 1.39
C THR A 9 38.92 23.01 0.44
N ASP A 10 39.20 23.54 -0.74
CA ASP A 10 38.19 23.83 -1.77
C ASP A 10 37.62 22.52 -2.36
N ALA A 11 38.49 21.55 -2.63
CA ALA A 11 38.07 20.21 -3.07
C ALA A 11 37.25 19.49 -1.99
N MET A 12 37.67 19.55 -0.72
CA MET A 12 36.98 18.89 0.39
C MET A 12 35.59 19.50 0.64
N SER A 13 35.46 20.83 0.60
CA SER A 13 34.16 21.50 0.76
C SER A 13 33.20 21.17 -0.39
N SER A 14 33.70 21.10 -1.62
CA SER A 14 32.91 20.70 -2.80
C SER A 14 32.37 19.28 -2.65
N ILE A 15 33.21 18.32 -2.25
CA ILE A 15 32.82 16.93 -2.02
C ILE A 15 31.73 16.83 -0.94
N ILE A 16 31.92 17.52 0.20
CA ILE A 16 30.93 17.54 1.30
C ILE A 16 29.58 18.08 0.81
N SER A 17 29.58 19.16 0.03
CA SER A 17 28.34 19.76 -0.49
C SER A 17 27.57 18.79 -1.40
N VAL A 18 28.27 18.02 -2.25
CA VAL A 18 27.64 17.02 -3.13
C VAL A 18 27.02 15.89 -2.31
N PHE A 19 27.69 15.42 -1.26
CA PHE A 19 27.15 14.40 -0.36
C PHE A 19 25.91 14.89 0.41
N LEU A 20 25.94 16.12 0.93
CA LEU A 20 24.79 16.69 1.63
C LEU A 20 23.59 16.88 0.70
N ASN A 21 23.83 17.36 -0.54
CA ASN A 21 22.80 17.54 -1.54
C ASN A 21 22.18 16.20 -1.96
N SER A 22 22.98 15.16 -2.18
CA SER A 22 22.46 13.84 -2.54
C SER A 22 21.64 13.23 -1.41
N LEU A 23 22.09 13.35 -0.15
CA LEU A 23 21.35 12.90 1.02
C LEU A 23 20.01 13.65 1.16
N SER A 24 20.01 14.97 0.93
CA SER A 24 18.80 15.80 0.97
C SER A 24 17.77 15.37 -0.07
N ILE A 25 18.22 15.11 -1.31
CA ILE A 25 17.34 14.62 -2.39
C ILE A 25 16.74 13.27 -2.03
N VAL A 26 17.53 12.32 -1.52
CA VAL A 26 17.04 11.01 -1.10
C VAL A 26 16.02 11.14 0.04
N ALA A 27 16.29 11.98 1.04
CA ALA A 27 15.36 12.23 2.14
C ALA A 27 14.04 12.86 1.64
N ALA A 28 14.10 13.83 0.72
CA ALA A 28 12.92 14.43 0.11
C ALA A 28 12.10 13.41 -0.69
N LEU A 29 12.75 12.54 -1.47
CA LEU A 29 12.08 11.46 -2.20
C LEU A 29 11.38 10.48 -1.25
N LEU A 30 12.04 10.06 -0.18
CA LEU A 30 11.44 9.18 0.84
C LEU A 30 10.24 9.84 1.53
N ALA A 31 10.32 11.13 1.84
CA ALA A 31 9.21 11.88 2.42
C ALA A 31 8.01 11.94 1.47
N VAL A 32 8.24 12.24 0.18
CA VAL A 32 7.17 12.25 -0.84
C VAL A 32 6.52 10.88 -0.95
N VAL A 33 7.31 9.80 -1.03
CA VAL A 33 6.80 8.43 -1.08
C VAL A 33 5.96 8.14 0.17
N PHE A 34 6.46 8.45 1.36
CA PHE A 34 5.74 8.23 2.62
C PHE A 34 4.40 8.98 2.67
N VAL A 35 4.37 10.23 2.22
CA VAL A 35 3.13 11.03 2.12
C VAL A 35 2.17 10.41 1.11
N CYS A 36 2.64 9.94 -0.04
CA CYS A 36 1.81 9.25 -1.03
C CYS A 36 1.15 7.99 -0.45
N PHE A 37 1.91 7.16 0.28
CA PHE A 37 1.36 5.99 0.99
C PHE A 37 0.28 6.40 1.99
N LYS A 38 0.57 7.38 2.86
CA LYS A 38 -0.39 7.90 3.85
C LYS A 38 -1.66 8.41 3.18
N TRP A 39 -1.55 9.15 2.09
CA TRP A 39 -2.71 9.71 1.39
C TRP A 39 -3.56 8.62 0.70
N ARG A 40 -2.90 7.58 0.17
CA ARG A 40 -3.60 6.44 -0.44
C ARG A 40 -4.36 5.62 0.59
N TYR A 41 -3.77 5.40 1.77
CA TYR A 41 -4.37 4.65 2.89
C TYR A 41 -5.56 5.35 3.55
N GLN A 42 -5.80 6.62 3.23
CA GLN A 42 -6.99 7.33 3.66
C GLN A 42 -8.21 7.10 2.75
N TYR A 43 -8.10 6.29 1.69
CA TYR A 43 -9.20 6.06 0.75
C TYR A 43 -10.49 5.59 1.43
N TRP A 44 -10.44 4.52 2.23
CA TRP A 44 -11.63 4.00 2.92
C TRP A 44 -12.15 4.94 4.00
N LYS A 45 -11.24 5.63 4.72
CA LYS A 45 -11.60 6.67 5.68
C LYS A 45 -12.42 7.79 5.02
N ARG A 46 -12.00 8.28 3.85
CA ARG A 46 -12.72 9.31 3.08
C ARG A 46 -14.09 8.85 2.57
N LYS A 47 -14.27 7.54 2.38
CA LYS A 47 -15.53 6.93 1.92
C LYS A 47 -16.44 6.52 3.08
N ASN A 48 -16.06 6.77 4.34
CA ASN A 48 -16.79 6.34 5.54
C ASN A 48 -17.09 4.82 5.56
N VAL A 49 -16.20 4.03 4.97
CA VAL A 49 -16.30 2.56 4.96
C VAL A 49 -15.45 2.01 6.10
N PRO A 50 -15.97 1.10 6.96
CA PRO A 50 -15.15 0.42 7.96
C PRO A 50 -13.96 -0.28 7.28
N TYR A 51 -12.75 -0.17 7.83
CA TYR A 51 -11.56 -0.73 7.19
C TYR A 51 -10.57 -1.30 8.20
N ILE A 52 -9.75 -2.23 7.74
CA ILE A 52 -8.60 -2.73 8.50
C ILE A 52 -7.42 -1.80 8.26
N GLU A 53 -6.87 -1.26 9.35
CA GLU A 53 -5.78 -0.29 9.27
C GLU A 53 -4.56 -0.89 8.53
N PRO A 54 -4.13 -0.28 7.43
CA PRO A 54 -3.01 -0.79 6.64
C PRO A 54 -1.66 -0.47 7.30
N ARG A 55 -0.68 -1.37 7.13
CA ARG A 55 0.72 -1.14 7.50
C ARG A 55 1.52 -0.70 6.28
N ILE A 56 2.38 0.31 6.44
CA ILE A 56 3.29 0.72 5.35
C ILE A 56 4.45 -0.28 5.29
N PRO A 57 4.86 -0.75 4.10
CA PRO A 57 4.32 -0.44 2.77
C PRO A 57 3.29 -1.46 2.26
N PHE A 58 3.06 -2.58 2.96
CA PHE A 58 2.36 -3.74 2.39
C PHE A 58 0.83 -3.74 2.47
N GLY A 59 0.23 -2.78 3.16
CA GLY A 59 -1.22 -2.67 3.29
C GLY A 59 -1.76 -3.50 4.46
N SER A 60 -3.00 -3.95 4.33
CA SER A 60 -3.68 -4.75 5.35
C SER A 60 -3.41 -6.25 5.20
N LEU A 61 -3.08 -6.71 3.98
CA LEU A 61 -2.82 -8.12 3.66
C LEU A 61 -1.43 -8.64 4.08
N GLY A 62 -0.61 -7.80 4.71
CA GLY A 62 0.74 -8.19 5.13
C GLY A 62 1.73 -8.28 3.98
N ASN A 63 2.96 -8.70 4.29
CA ASN A 63 4.04 -8.79 3.33
C ASN A 63 3.83 -10.04 2.45
N PRO A 64 3.66 -9.91 1.13
CA PRO A 64 3.36 -11.04 0.25
C PRO A 64 4.48 -12.10 0.18
N PHE A 65 5.70 -11.76 0.59
CA PHE A 65 6.85 -12.68 0.58
C PHE A 65 6.98 -13.51 1.85
N THR A 66 6.35 -13.08 2.95
CA THR A 66 6.48 -13.75 4.27
C THR A 66 5.15 -14.20 4.82
N ASP A 67 4.06 -13.49 4.50
CA ASP A 67 2.73 -13.74 4.99
C ASP A 67 1.90 -14.38 3.87
N PRO A 68 1.39 -15.61 4.05
CA PRO A 68 0.43 -16.20 3.11
C PRO A 68 -0.80 -15.30 3.00
N THR A 69 -1.08 -14.80 1.80
CA THR A 69 -2.18 -13.84 1.56
C THR A 69 -3.53 -14.41 1.99
N GLY A 70 -3.74 -15.73 1.81
CA GLY A 70 -4.95 -16.43 2.23
C GLY A 70 -5.17 -16.39 3.75
N ASP A 71 -4.13 -16.65 4.55
CA ASP A 71 -4.23 -16.65 6.00
C ASP A 71 -4.57 -15.25 6.55
N LYS A 72 -3.95 -14.22 5.98
CA LYS A 72 -4.25 -12.82 6.31
C LYS A 72 -5.67 -12.43 5.94
N LEU A 73 -6.15 -12.90 4.79
CA LEU A 73 -7.53 -12.65 4.39
C LEU A 73 -8.53 -13.34 5.33
N VAL A 74 -8.25 -14.57 5.77
CA VAL A 74 -9.07 -15.29 6.75
C VAL A 74 -9.07 -14.58 8.11
N GLU A 75 -7.91 -14.10 8.57
CA GLU A 75 -7.79 -13.31 9.80
C GLU A 75 -8.65 -12.04 9.73
N ILE A 76 -8.53 -11.29 8.63
CA ILE A 76 -9.32 -10.08 8.40
C ILE A 76 -10.83 -10.40 8.36
N TYR A 77 -11.21 -11.47 7.67
CA TYR A 77 -12.61 -11.89 7.60
C TYR A 77 -13.18 -12.20 8.99
N LYS A 78 -12.42 -12.90 9.85
CA LYS A 78 -12.81 -13.17 11.25
C LYS A 78 -12.95 -11.88 12.05
N ILE A 79 -11.99 -10.97 11.96
CA ILE A 79 -12.05 -9.66 12.64
C ILE A 79 -13.28 -8.87 12.20
N ALA A 80 -13.59 -8.86 10.91
CA ALA A 80 -14.75 -8.15 10.39
C ALA A 80 -16.08 -8.77 10.88
N ARG A 81 -16.17 -10.10 10.92
CA ARG A 81 -17.30 -10.84 11.49
C ARG A 81 -17.51 -10.53 12.96
N GLU A 82 -16.44 -10.57 13.76
CA GLU A 82 -16.47 -10.29 15.20
C GLU A 82 -16.91 -8.84 15.49
N ARG A 83 -16.55 -7.91 14.61
CA ARG A 83 -16.98 -6.50 14.69
C ARG A 83 -18.39 -6.26 14.14
N GLY A 84 -19.08 -7.28 13.65
CA GLY A 84 -20.41 -7.18 13.05
C GLY A 84 -20.44 -6.41 11.72
N TRP A 85 -19.30 -6.30 11.02
CA TRP A 85 -19.21 -5.58 9.76
C TRP A 85 -19.70 -6.45 8.60
N LYS A 86 -20.62 -5.92 7.78
CA LYS A 86 -21.12 -6.59 6.57
C LYS A 86 -20.14 -6.51 5.40
N TYR A 87 -19.31 -5.47 5.40
CA TYR A 87 -18.23 -5.24 4.45
C TYR A 87 -17.14 -4.43 5.13
N CYS A 88 -15.91 -4.56 4.64
CA CYS A 88 -14.82 -3.71 5.07
C CYS A 88 -13.82 -3.43 3.95
N GLY A 89 -13.15 -2.29 4.05
CA GLY A 89 -12.02 -1.95 3.20
C GLY A 89 -10.75 -2.63 3.69
N ILE A 90 -9.98 -3.19 2.75
CA ILE A 90 -8.62 -3.66 2.97
C ILE A 90 -7.70 -3.03 1.92
N TYR A 91 -6.39 -3.20 2.10
CA TYR A 91 -5.39 -2.81 1.11
C TYR A 91 -4.48 -3.97 0.76
N ALA A 92 -4.36 -4.28 -0.53
CA ALA A 92 -3.26 -5.06 -1.09
C ALA A 92 -2.20 -4.06 -1.56
N PHE A 93 -1.09 -3.93 -0.82
CA PHE A 93 -0.13 -2.85 -1.04
C PHE A 93 -0.85 -1.48 -1.00
N VAL A 94 -0.81 -0.69 -2.09
CA VAL A 94 -1.50 0.61 -2.22
C VAL A 94 -2.91 0.50 -2.80
N THR A 95 -3.34 -0.69 -3.20
CA THR A 95 -4.62 -0.93 -3.89
C THR A 95 -5.75 -1.16 -2.88
N PRO A 96 -6.76 -0.27 -2.82
CA PRO A 96 -7.92 -0.48 -1.97
C PRO A 96 -8.82 -1.59 -2.52
N ILE A 97 -9.20 -2.54 -1.67
CA ILE A 97 -10.11 -3.66 -2.00
C ILE A 97 -11.29 -3.64 -1.04
N LEU A 98 -12.51 -3.78 -1.57
CA LEU A 98 -13.71 -3.95 -0.76
C LEU A 98 -13.92 -5.44 -0.49
N LEU A 99 -13.80 -5.85 0.77
CA LEU A 99 -14.13 -7.21 1.20
C LEU A 99 -15.58 -7.24 1.66
N ILE A 100 -16.36 -8.14 1.08
CA ILE A 100 -17.75 -8.39 1.47
C ILE A 100 -17.75 -9.60 2.42
N VAL A 101 -18.43 -9.45 3.56
CA VAL A 101 -18.44 -10.44 4.65
C VAL A 101 -19.82 -11.06 4.82
N ASP A 102 -20.86 -10.30 4.51
CA ASP A 102 -22.26 -10.73 4.60
C ASP A 102 -22.67 -11.58 3.39
N VAL A 103 -23.15 -12.80 3.64
CA VAL A 103 -23.49 -13.78 2.59
C VAL A 103 -24.71 -13.33 1.78
N ASP A 104 -25.68 -12.66 2.39
CA ASP A 104 -26.87 -12.18 1.69
C ASP A 104 -26.49 -11.03 0.75
N LEU A 105 -25.55 -10.17 1.17
CA LEU A 105 -24.99 -9.12 0.33
C LEU A 105 -24.19 -9.70 -0.86
N ILE A 106 -23.38 -10.74 -0.63
CA ILE A 106 -22.67 -11.44 -1.71
C ILE A 106 -23.67 -12.01 -2.71
N LYS A 107 -24.71 -12.72 -2.25
CA LYS A 107 -25.76 -13.27 -3.11
C LYS A 107 -26.46 -12.18 -3.92
N HIS A 108 -26.76 -11.04 -3.30
CA HIS A 108 -27.39 -9.92 -3.99
C HIS A 108 -26.51 -9.39 -5.12
N ILE A 109 -25.23 -9.14 -4.84
CA ILE A 109 -24.27 -8.63 -5.81
C ILE A 109 -24.07 -9.61 -6.97
N LEU A 110 -23.94 -10.90 -6.68
CA LEU A 110 -23.72 -11.94 -7.70
C LEU A 110 -24.96 -12.24 -8.56
N THR A 111 -26.17 -11.92 -8.09
CA THR A 111 -27.42 -12.21 -8.83
C THR A 111 -28.02 -10.99 -9.51
N LYS A 112 -27.98 -9.82 -8.88
CA LYS A 112 -28.62 -8.60 -9.39
C LYS A 112 -27.64 -7.62 -10.02
N ASP A 113 -26.45 -7.48 -9.45
CA ASP A 113 -25.49 -6.47 -9.85
C ASP A 113 -24.29 -7.04 -10.61
N PHE A 114 -24.35 -8.30 -11.05
CA PHE A 114 -23.21 -9.00 -11.66
C PHE A 114 -22.54 -8.21 -12.79
N GLN A 115 -23.32 -7.50 -13.61
CA GLN A 115 -22.84 -6.66 -14.71
C GLN A 115 -21.91 -5.52 -14.26
N HIS A 116 -22.01 -5.06 -13.01
CA HIS A 116 -21.17 -4.01 -12.42
C HIS A 116 -19.89 -4.56 -11.76
N PHE A 117 -19.78 -5.88 -11.63
CA PHE A 117 -18.67 -6.56 -10.94
C PHE A 117 -17.92 -7.55 -11.82
N SER A 118 -18.20 -7.60 -13.12
CA SER A 118 -17.62 -8.58 -14.06
C SER A 118 -16.10 -8.44 -14.26
N ASP A 119 -15.51 -7.30 -13.87
CA ASP A 119 -14.08 -6.97 -14.07
C ASP A 119 -13.22 -7.18 -12.80
N ARG A 120 -13.60 -8.11 -11.91
CA ARG A 120 -12.92 -8.31 -10.61
C ARG A 120 -12.35 -9.71 -10.47
N GLY A 121 -11.23 -9.96 -11.11
CA GLY A 121 -10.40 -11.16 -10.92
C GLY A 121 -8.93 -10.88 -11.23
N ILE A 122 -8.04 -11.74 -10.74
CA ILE A 122 -6.72 -11.90 -11.36
C ILE A 122 -7.02 -12.48 -12.75
N TYR A 123 -6.57 -11.83 -13.81
CA TYR A 123 -6.67 -12.37 -15.16
C TYR A 123 -5.87 -13.68 -15.19
N THR A 124 -6.56 -14.82 -15.13
CA THR A 124 -5.96 -16.13 -15.39
C THR A 124 -6.04 -16.33 -16.89
N ASN A 125 -4.89 -16.27 -17.58
CA ASN A 125 -4.86 -16.67 -18.98
C ASN A 125 -5.00 -18.20 -19.02
N GLU A 126 -6.12 -18.69 -19.55
CA GLU A 126 -6.40 -20.13 -19.67
C GLU A 126 -5.53 -20.81 -20.76
N GLU A 127 -4.72 -20.07 -21.51
CA GLU A 127 -3.88 -20.60 -22.60
C GLU A 127 -2.53 -21.20 -22.16
N VAL A 128 -2.28 -21.41 -20.85
CA VAL A 128 -0.99 -21.96 -20.37
C VAL A 128 -1.15 -23.09 -19.35
N ASP A 129 -2.28 -23.81 -19.36
CA ASP A 129 -2.40 -25.15 -18.75
C ASP A 129 -2.81 -26.19 -19.81
#